data_AF-A0A0F8YPG9-F1
#
_entry.id   AF-A0A0F8YPG9-F1
#
_cell.length_a   1.000
_cell.length_b   1.000
_cell.length_c   1.000
_cell.angle_alpha   90.00
_cell.angle_beta   90.00
_cell.angle_gamma   90.00
#
_symmetry.space_group_name_H-M   'P 1'
#
loop_
_entity.id
_entity.type
_entity.pdbx_description
1 polymer ?
#
loop_
_entity_poly.entity_id
_entity_poly.type
_entity_poly.pdbx_seq_one_letter_code
_entity_poly.pdbx_strand_id
1 'polypeptide(L)'
;MNESTEALMAEAIRLGSQRKLCREYARIVDMELPIEGENIGVYPWQAEFHNAGADYPERCLLAANQTGKSRSGAAETAIHLTGEYPNWWQGRRFTHPVQWWTGAERTEDSKDIIQSALLGQQGDHGTGWIPKTHIVKVTYRQAGVPEVVDKIYVQHKSGGISE
;
A
#
# COMPACT_ATOMS: atom_id res chain seq x y z
N MET A 1 -5.36 32.61 -11.14
CA MET A 1 -4.43 31.77 -10.32
C MET A 1 -3.04 32.34 -10.52
N ASN A 2 -2.24 32.47 -9.47
CA ASN A 2 -0.92 33.08 -9.55
C ASN A 2 0.13 32.01 -9.94
N GLU A 3 1.20 32.40 -10.62
CA GLU A 3 2.25 31.50 -11.15
C GLU A 3 2.89 30.61 -10.05
N SER A 4 2.98 31.14 -8.81
CA SER A 4 3.44 30.42 -7.62
C SER A 4 2.52 29.26 -7.18
N THR A 5 1.20 29.42 -7.31
CA THR A 5 0.24 28.35 -6.97
C THR A 5 0.28 27.20 -7.97
N GLU A 6 0.51 27.48 -9.26
CA GLU A 6 0.63 26.45 -10.29
C GLU A 6 1.91 25.61 -10.09
N ALA A 7 3.03 26.26 -9.74
CA ALA A 7 4.28 25.57 -9.44
C ALA A 7 4.16 24.64 -8.21
N LEU A 8 3.46 25.08 -7.16
CA LEU A 8 3.21 24.25 -5.97
C LEU A 8 2.31 23.05 -6.27
N MET A 9 1.27 23.24 -7.08
CA MET A 9 0.42 22.13 -7.53
C MET A 9 1.19 21.14 -8.40
N ALA A 10 2.02 21.63 -9.33
CA ALA A 10 2.85 20.77 -10.18
C ALA A 10 3.84 19.94 -9.36
N GLU A 11 4.47 20.53 -8.34
CA GLU A 11 5.39 19.81 -7.46
C GLU A 11 4.66 18.79 -6.57
N ALA A 12 3.47 19.14 -6.04
CA ALA A 12 2.65 18.19 -5.29
C ALA A 12 2.22 16.98 -6.16
N ILE A 13 1.86 17.22 -7.42
CA ILE A 13 1.55 16.17 -8.39
C ILE A 13 2.78 15.31 -8.67
N ARG A 14 3.97 15.92 -8.85
CA ARG A 14 5.23 15.21 -9.07
C ARG A 14 5.60 14.31 -7.89
N LEU A 15 5.50 14.82 -6.66
CA LEU A 15 5.75 14.04 -5.45
C LEU A 15 4.71 12.93 -5.27
N GLY A 16 3.46 13.20 -5.65
CA GLY A 16 2.39 12.21 -5.69
C GLY A 16 2.67 11.06 -6.65
N SER A 17 3.11 11.35 -7.88
CA SER A 17 3.40 10.34 -8.90
C SER A 17 4.63 9.48 -8.58
N GLN A 18 5.55 9.98 -7.75
CA GLN A 18 6.72 9.24 -7.28
C GLN A 18 6.41 8.25 -6.14
N ARG A 19 5.21 8.30 -5.56
CA ARG A 19 4.81 7.36 -4.49
C ARG A 19 4.85 5.93 -5.01
N LYS A 20 5.34 5.02 -4.16
CA LYS A 20 5.45 3.59 -4.48
C LYS A 20 4.14 3.02 -5.02
N LEU A 21 3.02 3.34 -4.38
CA LEU A 21 1.70 2.91 -4.81
C LEU A 21 1.33 3.42 -6.21
N CYS A 22 1.51 4.72 -6.46
CA CYS A 22 1.19 5.36 -7.74
C CYS A 22 2.11 4.93 -8.88
N ARG A 23 3.33 4.48 -8.59
CA ARG A 23 4.32 4.06 -9.59
C ARG A 23 4.30 2.55 -9.82
N GLU A 24 4.51 1.77 -8.77
CA GLU A 24 4.67 0.32 -8.86
C GLU A 24 3.35 -0.45 -8.96
N TYR A 25 2.23 0.19 -8.60
CA TYR A 25 0.89 -0.38 -8.73
C TYR A 25 0.03 0.38 -9.75
N ALA A 26 0.63 1.24 -10.57
CA ALA A 26 -0.07 2.08 -11.54
C ALA A 26 -0.77 1.28 -12.65
N ARG A 27 -0.12 0.19 -13.07
CA ARG A 27 -0.46 -0.58 -14.27
C ARG A 27 -0.22 -2.07 -14.04
N ILE A 28 -0.89 -2.89 -14.83
CA ILE A 28 -0.56 -4.30 -14.97
C ILE A 28 0.62 -4.39 -15.94
N VAL A 29 1.65 -5.17 -15.60
CA VAL A 29 2.81 -5.34 -16.47
C VAL A 29 2.46 -6.17 -17.69
N ASP A 30 3.10 -5.85 -18.80
CA ASP A 30 3.13 -6.72 -19.97
C ASP A 30 4.20 -7.79 -19.74
N MET A 31 3.79 -9.06 -19.70
CA MET A 31 4.69 -10.19 -19.45
C MET A 31 5.54 -10.56 -20.68
N GLU A 32 5.22 -10.01 -21.86
CA GLU A 32 6.00 -10.19 -23.08
C GLU A 32 7.22 -9.25 -23.16
N LEU A 33 7.23 -8.21 -22.33
CA LEU A 33 8.30 -7.21 -22.26
C LEU A 33 9.15 -7.40 -21.00
N PRO A 34 10.43 -6.99 -21.01
CA PRO A 34 11.24 -6.90 -19.80
C PRO A 34 10.57 -6.04 -18.74
N ILE A 35 10.66 -6.44 -17.46
CA ILE A 35 10.04 -5.74 -16.33
C ILE A 35 10.98 -4.64 -15.85
N GLU A 36 11.11 -3.59 -16.65
CA GLU A 36 11.99 -2.47 -16.42
C GLU A 36 11.44 -1.18 -17.04
N GLY A 37 12.05 -0.04 -16.70
CA GLY A 37 11.66 1.26 -17.24
C GLY A 37 10.19 1.56 -16.99
N GLU A 38 9.41 1.65 -18.07
CA GLU A 38 7.98 1.94 -18.03
C GLU A 38 7.11 0.69 -17.74
N ASN A 39 7.65 -0.52 -17.91
CA ASN A 39 6.95 -1.79 -17.66
C ASN A 39 7.16 -2.29 -16.22
N ILE A 40 7.00 -1.40 -15.24
CA ILE A 40 7.03 -1.72 -13.81
C ILE A 40 5.61 -1.61 -13.28
N GLY A 41 5.13 -2.64 -12.59
CA GLY A 41 3.71 -2.72 -12.24
C GLY A 41 3.30 -3.92 -11.40
N VAL A 42 2.02 -4.25 -11.52
CA VAL A 42 1.36 -5.41 -10.91
C VAL A 42 1.43 -6.58 -11.87
N TYR A 43 1.83 -7.75 -11.39
CA TYR A 43 1.77 -8.96 -12.21
C TYR A 43 0.33 -9.34 -12.54
N PRO A 44 0.03 -9.92 -13.72
CA PRO A 44 -1.33 -10.31 -14.08
C PRO A 44 -2.03 -11.17 -13.01
N TRP A 45 -1.33 -12.14 -12.42
CA TRP A 45 -1.88 -12.98 -11.35
C TRP A 45 -2.16 -12.19 -10.05
N GLN A 46 -1.38 -11.14 -9.76
CA GLN A 46 -1.65 -10.26 -8.62
C GLN A 46 -2.92 -9.46 -8.88
N ALA A 47 -3.07 -8.90 -10.09
CA ALA A 47 -4.26 -8.17 -10.48
C ALA A 47 -5.51 -9.08 -10.45
N GLU A 48 -5.40 -10.33 -10.91
CA GLU A 48 -6.46 -11.33 -10.80
C GLU A 48 -6.84 -11.58 -9.33
N PHE A 49 -5.85 -11.83 -8.47
CA PHE A 49 -6.08 -11.98 -7.03
C PHE A 49 -6.83 -10.78 -6.45
N HIS A 50 -6.39 -9.55 -6.73
CA HIS A 50 -7.02 -8.31 -6.25
C HIS A 50 -8.46 -8.15 -6.78
N ASN A 51 -8.65 -8.38 -8.07
CA ASN A 51 -9.94 -8.21 -8.75
C ASN A 51 -10.97 -9.24 -8.30
N ALA A 52 -10.55 -10.45 -7.94
CA ALA A 52 -11.42 -11.44 -7.33
C ALA A 52 -12.12 -10.93 -6.05
N GLY A 53 -11.58 -9.91 -5.38
CA GLY A 53 -12.22 -9.28 -4.23
C GLY A 53 -13.56 -8.60 -4.53
N ALA A 54 -13.92 -8.40 -5.81
CA ALA A 54 -15.24 -7.90 -6.20
C ALA A 54 -16.36 -8.88 -5.82
N ASP A 55 -16.12 -10.17 -6.05
CA ASP A 55 -17.11 -11.23 -5.91
C ASP A 55 -16.88 -12.07 -4.64
N TYR A 56 -15.63 -12.18 -4.19
CA TYR A 56 -15.24 -13.07 -3.10
C TYR A 56 -14.78 -12.26 -1.87
N PRO A 57 -15.54 -12.28 -0.76
CA PRO A 57 -15.19 -11.56 0.46
C PRO A 57 -13.95 -12.15 1.16
N GLU A 58 -13.69 -13.44 0.94
CA GLU A 58 -12.55 -14.17 1.48
C GLU A 58 -11.71 -14.72 0.34
N ARG A 59 -10.39 -14.49 0.40
CA ARG A 59 -9.43 -14.93 -0.62
C ARG A 59 -8.16 -15.42 0.06
N CYS A 60 -7.58 -16.48 -0.49
CA CYS A 60 -6.29 -17.01 -0.05
C CYS A 60 -5.29 -16.92 -1.19
N LEU A 61 -4.13 -16.29 -0.93
CA LEU A 61 -3.03 -16.23 -1.89
C LEU A 61 -2.00 -17.31 -1.57
N LEU A 62 -2.09 -18.45 -2.27
CA LEU A 62 -1.13 -19.54 -2.14
C LEU A 62 -0.09 -19.45 -3.27
N ALA A 63 1.15 -19.08 -2.92
CA ALA A 63 2.22 -18.88 -3.89
C ALA A 63 3.60 -19.24 -3.32
N ALA A 64 4.55 -19.55 -4.21
CA ALA A 64 5.92 -19.88 -3.86
C ALA A 64 6.66 -18.71 -3.15
N ASN A 65 7.83 -18.99 -2.57
CA ASN A 65 8.62 -17.97 -1.90
C ASN A 65 9.19 -16.94 -2.90
N GLN A 66 9.28 -15.69 -2.45
CA GLN A 66 9.84 -14.57 -3.23
C GLN A 66 9.12 -14.26 -4.55
N THR A 67 7.89 -14.73 -4.73
CA THR A 67 7.05 -14.44 -5.90
C THR A 67 6.33 -13.10 -5.83
N GLY A 68 6.34 -12.43 -4.67
CA GLY A 68 5.61 -11.17 -4.46
C GLY A 68 4.32 -11.30 -3.64
N LYS A 69 4.09 -12.42 -2.93
CA LYS A 69 2.92 -12.58 -2.05
C LYS A 69 2.80 -11.48 -0.98
N SER A 70 3.88 -11.16 -0.27
CA SER A 70 3.89 -10.10 0.76
C SER A 70 3.68 -8.72 0.13
N ARG A 71 4.20 -8.53 -1.09
CA ARG A 71 3.98 -7.31 -1.89
C ARG A 71 2.48 -7.12 -2.17
N SER A 72 1.79 -8.17 -2.61
CA SER A 72 0.34 -8.12 -2.88
C SER A 72 -0.47 -7.72 -1.65
N GLY A 73 -0.25 -8.40 -0.52
CA GLY A 73 -1.00 -8.12 0.70
C GLY A 73 -0.78 -6.71 1.24
N ALA A 74 0.47 -6.24 1.26
CA ALA A 74 0.80 -4.91 1.74
C ALA A 74 0.29 -3.79 0.82
N ALA A 75 0.37 -3.98 -0.51
CA ALA A 75 -0.15 -3.02 -1.47
C ALA A 75 -1.68 -2.92 -1.39
N GLU A 76 -2.40 -4.05 -1.38
CA GLU A 76 -3.86 -4.08 -1.22
C GLU A 76 -4.30 -3.40 0.10
N THR A 77 -3.61 -3.71 1.20
CA THR A 77 -3.86 -3.07 2.50
C THR A 77 -3.70 -1.55 2.41
N ALA A 78 -2.59 -1.07 1.82
CA ALA A 78 -2.36 0.36 1.67
C ALA A 78 -3.43 1.03 0.78
N ILE A 79 -3.83 0.40 -0.33
CA ILE A 79 -4.89 0.89 -1.22
C ILE A 79 -6.22 1.05 -0.47
N HIS A 80 -6.58 0.06 0.35
CA HIS A 80 -7.82 0.11 1.14
C HIS A 80 -7.75 1.17 2.24
N LEU A 81 -6.61 1.33 2.91
CA LEU A 81 -6.42 2.34 3.95
C LEU A 81 -6.46 3.77 3.39
N THR A 82 -5.88 4.02 2.22
CA THR A 82 -5.83 5.36 1.61
C THR A 82 -7.05 5.66 0.73
N GLY A 83 -7.69 4.64 0.17
CA GLY A 83 -8.74 4.77 -0.85
C GLY A 83 -8.22 5.11 -2.26
N GLU A 84 -6.90 5.08 -2.46
CA GLU A 84 -6.24 5.34 -3.74
C GLU A 84 -6.20 4.09 -4.62
N TYR A 85 -7.35 3.77 -5.22
CA TYR A 85 -7.47 2.65 -6.15
C TYR A 85 -6.89 2.98 -7.54
N PRO A 86 -5.98 2.15 -8.09
CA PRO A 86 -5.46 2.35 -9.44
C PRO A 86 -6.52 2.05 -10.51
N ASN A 87 -6.31 2.58 -11.72
CA ASN A 87 -7.32 2.54 -12.79
C ASN A 87 -7.69 1.11 -13.24
N TRP A 88 -6.77 0.15 -13.15
CA TRP A 88 -7.02 -1.25 -13.51
C TRP A 88 -7.80 -2.03 -12.43
N TRP A 89 -7.95 -1.47 -11.22
CA TRP A 89 -8.56 -2.17 -10.08
C TRP A 89 -10.05 -2.38 -10.30
N GLN A 90 -10.49 -3.64 -10.35
CA GLN A 90 -11.90 -4.01 -10.42
C GLN A 90 -12.41 -4.70 -9.15
N GLY A 91 -11.53 -4.97 -8.18
CA GLY A 91 -11.90 -5.56 -6.88
C GLY A 91 -12.71 -4.61 -6.00
N ARG A 92 -13.02 -5.05 -4.76
CA ARG A 92 -13.78 -4.25 -3.79
C ARG A 92 -13.14 -2.88 -3.55
N ARG A 93 -13.98 -1.85 -3.50
CA ARG A 93 -13.59 -0.46 -3.21
C ARG A 93 -14.29 0.04 -1.97
N PHE A 94 -13.56 0.74 -1.11
CA PHE A 94 -14.06 1.44 0.07
C PHE A 94 -14.02 2.94 -0.22
N THR A 95 -15.17 3.58 -0.11
CA THR A 95 -15.33 5.04 -0.30
C THR A 95 -15.30 5.80 1.03
N HIS A 96 -15.06 5.09 2.12
CA HIS A 96 -14.99 5.58 3.49
C HIS A 96 -13.76 4.98 4.18
N PRO A 97 -13.29 5.58 5.29
CA PRO A 97 -12.19 5.01 6.06
C PRO A 97 -12.52 3.59 6.55
N VAL A 98 -11.49 2.77 6.69
CA VAL A 98 -11.62 1.36 7.09
C VAL A 98 -10.85 1.08 8.37
N GLN A 99 -11.28 0.04 9.09
CA GLN A 99 -10.46 -0.60 10.11
C GLN A 99 -9.88 -1.88 9.51
N TRP A 100 -8.57 -2.03 9.56
CA TRP A 100 -7.86 -3.12 8.91
C TRP A 100 -6.91 -3.80 9.90
N TRP A 101 -6.90 -5.12 9.89
CA TRP A 101 -6.00 -5.90 10.74
C TRP A 101 -4.99 -6.66 9.89
N THR A 102 -3.77 -6.72 10.40
CA THR A 102 -2.72 -7.58 9.88
C THR A 102 -2.24 -8.51 10.97
N GLY A 103 -1.93 -9.75 10.61
CA GLY A 103 -1.46 -10.75 11.55
C GLY A 103 -0.32 -11.57 10.96
N ALA A 104 0.55 -12.05 11.85
CA ALA A 104 1.57 -13.05 11.58
C ALA A 104 1.61 -14.03 12.76
N GLU A 105 2.22 -15.19 12.56
CA GLU A 105 2.38 -16.19 13.62
C GLU A 105 3.24 -15.68 14.77
N ARG A 106 4.32 -14.95 14.45
CA ARG A 106 5.24 -14.35 15.43
C ARG A 106 5.20 -12.83 15.40
N THR A 107 5.46 -12.21 16.55
CA THR A 107 5.55 -10.75 16.68
C THR A 107 6.69 -10.19 15.83
N GLU A 108 7.82 -10.90 15.78
CA GLU A 108 8.98 -10.57 14.96
C GLU A 108 8.63 -10.56 13.48
N ASP A 109 7.90 -11.58 12.98
CA ASP A 109 7.47 -11.63 11.57
C ASP A 109 6.52 -10.48 11.23
N SER A 110 5.62 -10.14 12.15
CA SER A 110 4.74 -8.98 11.99
C SER A 110 5.56 -7.68 11.88
N LYS A 111 6.61 -7.51 12.70
CA LYS A 111 7.49 -6.34 12.66
C LYS A 111 8.34 -6.30 11.39
N ASP A 112 9.06 -7.38 11.12
CA ASP A 112 10.13 -7.39 10.14
C ASP A 112 9.59 -7.53 8.71
N ILE A 113 8.43 -8.18 8.52
CA ILE A 113 7.83 -8.40 7.20
C ILE A 113 6.68 -7.42 6.97
N ILE A 114 5.65 -7.43 7.83
CA ILE A 114 4.41 -6.70 7.56
C ILE A 114 4.58 -5.20 7.81
N GLN A 115 5.05 -4.82 9.01
CA GLN A 115 5.30 -3.43 9.37
C GLN A 115 6.34 -2.81 8.43
N SER A 116 7.45 -3.49 8.15
CA SER A 116 8.44 -3.02 7.16
C SER A 116 7.86 -2.84 5.76
N ALA A 117 6.96 -3.72 5.31
CA ALA A 117 6.32 -3.56 4.00
C ALA A 117 5.37 -2.36 3.97
N LEU A 118 4.57 -2.17 5.01
CA LEU A 118 3.58 -1.09 5.08
C LEU A 118 4.21 0.28 5.32
N LEU A 119 5.06 0.39 6.33
CA LEU A 119 5.65 1.66 6.76
C LEU A 119 7.02 1.92 6.16
N GLY A 120 7.77 0.89 5.80
CA GLY A 120 9.20 1.00 5.48
C GLY A 120 10.06 0.70 6.69
N GLN A 121 11.36 0.98 6.58
CA GLN A 121 12.32 0.73 7.66
C GLN A 121 12.02 1.61 8.89
N GLN A 122 12.44 1.11 10.06
CA GLN A 122 12.50 1.86 11.31
C GLN A 122 13.13 3.24 11.08
N GLY A 123 12.47 4.33 11.51
CA GLY A 123 12.96 5.70 11.32
C GLY A 123 12.62 6.32 9.96
N ASP A 124 12.36 5.50 8.94
CA ASP A 124 12.03 5.92 7.57
C ASP A 124 10.56 5.60 7.20
N HIS A 125 9.67 5.73 8.19
CA HIS A 125 8.23 5.51 7.98
C HIS A 125 7.69 6.38 6.85
N GLY A 126 6.93 5.79 5.94
CA GLY A 126 6.40 6.41 4.72
C GLY A 126 7.13 6.01 3.43
N THR A 127 8.19 5.19 3.53
CA THR A 127 8.91 4.60 2.39
C THR A 127 8.35 3.23 1.97
N GLY A 128 7.48 2.64 2.81
CA GLY A 128 6.73 1.43 2.49
C GLY A 128 5.56 1.67 1.52
N TRP A 129 4.55 0.80 1.59
CA TRP A 129 3.35 0.91 0.76
C TRP A 129 2.43 2.06 1.17
N ILE A 130 2.38 2.41 2.46
CA ILE A 130 1.63 3.56 2.95
C ILE A 130 2.54 4.79 2.81
N PRO A 131 2.19 5.77 1.95
CA PRO A 131 3.03 6.94 1.75
C PRO A 131 3.07 7.83 2.99
N LYS A 132 4.21 8.49 3.26
CA LYS A 132 4.37 9.43 4.39
C LYS A 132 3.21 10.43 4.50
N THR A 133 2.78 10.99 3.37
CA THR A 133 1.74 12.02 3.31
C THR A 133 0.37 11.54 3.80
N HIS A 134 0.15 10.22 3.87
CA HIS A 134 -1.08 9.65 4.41
C HIS A 134 -0.92 9.17 5.86
N ILE A 135 0.29 9.05 6.40
CA ILE A 135 0.49 8.61 7.78
C ILE A 135 0.20 9.78 8.73
N VAL A 136 -0.90 9.67 9.48
CA VAL A 136 -1.30 10.66 10.49
C VAL A 136 -0.58 10.39 11.81
N LYS A 137 -0.56 9.12 12.24
CA LYS A 137 0.04 8.71 13.52
C LYS A 137 0.41 7.24 13.49
N VAL A 138 1.49 6.88 14.17
CA VAL A 138 1.87 5.49 14.44
C VAL A 138 2.02 5.34 15.96
N THR A 139 1.40 4.32 16.54
CA THR A 139 1.58 3.96 17.96
C THR A 139 2.36 2.68 18.09
N TYR A 140 2.99 2.48 19.24
CA TYR A 140 3.81 1.32 19.53
C TYR A 140 3.33 0.64 20.80
N ARG A 141 3.50 -0.69 20.87
CA ARG A 141 3.13 -1.49 22.04
C ARG A 141 4.35 -2.14 22.68
N GLN A 142 4.25 -2.40 23.98
CA GLN A 142 5.23 -3.23 24.69
C GLN A 142 4.90 -4.70 24.42
N ALA A 143 5.72 -5.36 23.58
CA ALA A 143 5.48 -6.74 23.13
C ALA A 143 6.69 -7.65 23.33
N GLY A 144 7.61 -7.31 24.25
CA GLY A 144 8.87 -8.04 24.46
C GLY A 144 9.92 -7.83 23.37
N VAL A 145 9.49 -7.48 22.16
CA VAL A 145 10.32 -7.04 21.03
C VAL A 145 10.26 -5.50 20.95
N PRO A 146 11.41 -4.80 20.85
CA PRO A 146 11.42 -3.36 20.66
C PRO A 146 10.75 -2.93 19.35
N GLU A 147 10.15 -1.74 19.39
CA GLU A 147 9.71 -1.00 18.20
C GLU A 147 8.60 -1.66 17.37
N VAL A 148 7.79 -2.50 18.04
CA VAL A 148 6.60 -3.12 17.46
C VAL A 148 5.47 -2.08 17.38
N VAL A 149 5.01 -1.82 16.16
CA VAL A 149 3.84 -0.97 15.91
C VAL A 149 2.58 -1.64 16.42
N ASP A 150 1.73 -0.84 17.05
CA ASP A 150 0.41 -1.24 17.53
C ASP A 150 -0.68 -0.84 16.55
N LYS A 151 -0.75 0.45 16.20
CA LYS A 151 -1.75 1.01 15.28
C LYS A 151 -1.12 2.00 14.31
N ILE A 152 -1.71 2.08 13.11
CA ILE A 152 -1.32 3.02 12.07
C ILE A 152 -2.57 3.81 11.68
N TYR A 153 -2.57 5.11 11.92
CA TYR A 153 -3.66 6.00 11.49
C TYR A 153 -3.32 6.58 10.13
N VAL A 154 -4.16 6.30 9.14
CA VAL A 154 -3.94 6.67 7.74
C VAL A 154 -5.04 7.60 7.26
N GLN A 155 -4.68 8.76 6.71
CA GLN A 155 -5.61 9.66 6.04
C GLN A 155 -6.21 8.94 4.83
N HIS A 156 -7.53 8.77 4.82
CA HIS A 156 -8.26 8.26 3.67
C HIS A 156 -8.65 9.42 2.75
N LYS A 157 -8.69 9.19 1.44
CA LYS A 157 -8.99 10.24 0.45
C LYS A 157 -10.38 10.85 0.59
N SER A 158 -11.31 10.15 1.25
CA SER A 158 -12.65 10.66 1.55
C SER A 158 -12.67 11.71 2.65
N GLY A 159 -11.52 11.99 3.30
CA GLY A 159 -11.36 13.00 4.33
C GLY A 159 -11.30 12.45 5.76
N GLY A 160 -11.66 11.19 5.99
CA GLY A 160 -11.56 10.55 7.32
C GLY A 160 -10.23 9.81 7.56
N ILE A 161 -10.13 9.12 8.70
CA ILE A 161 -8.93 8.39 9.12
C ILE A 161 -9.24 6.90 9.19
N SER A 162 -8.49 6.10 8.43
CA SER A 162 -8.45 4.64 8.53
C SER A 162 -7.50 4.22 9.65
N GLU A 163 -7.72 3.03 10.21
CA GLU A 163 -6.92 2.43 11.29
C GLU A 163 -6.44 1.03 10.92
#